data_AF-A0A846EAI8-F1
#
_entry.id   AF-A0A846EAI8-F1
#
_cell.length_a   1.000
_cell.length_b   1.000
_cell.length_c   1.000
_cell.angle_alpha   90.00
_cell.angle_beta   90.00
_cell.angle_gamma   90.00
#
_symmetry.space_group_name_H-M   'P 1'
#
loop_
_entity.id
_entity.type
_entity.pdbx_description
1 polymer ?
#
loop_
_entity_poly.entity_id
_entity_poly.type
_entity_poly.pdbx_seq_one_letter_code
_entity_poly.pdbx_strand_id
1 'polypeptide(L)' 'MSDPIFPDPQADVDWNYEATVAQVEAIIAQIESGELELAEVFDRFSHAIRYLQQCQAFLSQHRQQVDVLIETLTDEPEF' A
#
# COMPACT_ATOMS: atom_id res chain seq x y z
N MET A 1 -15.34 14.85 21.86
CA MET A 1 -16.15 15.73 21.00
C MET A 1 -15.42 15.71 19.68
N SER A 2 -15.89 14.88 18.74
CA SER A 2 -15.22 14.65 17.46
C SER A 2 -15.70 15.68 16.45
N ASP A 3 -14.78 16.42 15.84
CA ASP A 3 -15.06 17.37 14.78
C ASP A 3 -15.63 16.66 13.53
N PRO A 4 -16.73 17.17 12.93
CA PRO A 4 -17.44 16.52 11.83
C PRO A 4 -16.73 16.59 10.46
N ILE A 5 -15.51 17.11 10.40
CA ILE A 5 -14.73 17.35 9.17
C ILE A 5 -13.66 16.27 8.94
N PHE A 6 -13.33 15.47 9.98
CA PHE A 6 -12.34 14.40 9.87
C PHE A 6 -13.07 13.05 9.80
N PRO A 7 -13.17 12.41 8.61
CA PRO A 7 -13.60 11.02 8.58
C PRO A 7 -12.62 10.19 9.40
N ASP A 8 -13.16 9.32 10.25
CA ASP A 8 -12.38 8.35 11.00
C ASP A 8 -11.62 7.46 10.00
N PRO A 9 -10.28 7.39 10.04
CA PRO A 9 -9.49 6.64 9.07
C PRO A 9 -9.62 5.12 9.24
N GLN A 10 -10.43 4.62 10.18
CA GLN A 10 -10.57 3.20 10.48
C GLN A 10 -11.96 2.67 10.11
N ALA A 11 -12.21 2.52 8.82
CA ALA A 11 -13.34 1.73 8.34
C ALA A 11 -13.05 0.99 7.02
N ASP A 12 -11.92 0.31 6.93
CA ASP A 12 -11.80 -0.90 6.09
C ASP A 12 -10.73 -1.82 6.70
N VAL A 13 -11.17 -2.93 7.30
CA VAL A 13 -10.38 -3.79 8.20
C VAL A 13 -9.76 -5.01 7.50
N ASP A 14 -9.83 -5.14 6.18
CA ASP A 14 -9.42 -6.40 5.54
C ASP A 14 -7.99 -6.42 4.95
N TRP A 15 -7.36 -5.26 4.69
CA TRP A 15 -6.04 -5.21 4.05
C TRP A 15 -5.13 -4.12 4.62
N ASN A 16 -3.86 -4.46 4.87
CA ASN A 16 -2.87 -3.57 5.47
C ASN A 16 -1.60 -3.49 4.61
N TYR A 17 -1.16 -2.27 4.29
CA TYR A 17 0.01 -2.00 3.45
C TYR A 17 1.30 -2.59 4.05
N GLU A 18 1.61 -2.26 5.31
CA GLU A 18 2.85 -2.70 5.98
C GLU A 18 2.92 -4.22 6.11
N ALA A 19 1.79 -4.86 6.43
CA ALA A 19 1.71 -6.31 6.48
C ALA A 19 1.96 -6.94 5.09
N THR A 20 1.43 -6.32 4.02
CA THR A 20 1.62 -6.80 2.65
C THR A 20 3.06 -6.64 2.17
N VAL A 21 3.71 -5.53 2.53
CA VAL A 21 5.16 -5.32 2.28
C VAL A 21 5.98 -6.40 2.97
N ALA A 22 5.70 -6.71 4.24
CA ALA A 22 6.38 -7.77 4.96
C ALA A 22 6.21 -9.15 4.30
N GLN A 23 5.04 -9.44 3.70
CA GLN A 23 4.84 -10.67 2.92
C GLN A 23 5.70 -10.71 1.65
N VAL A 24 5.84 -9.57 0.95
CA VAL A 24 6.74 -9.46 -0.22
C VAL A 24 8.19 -9.73 0.19
N GLU A 25 8.67 -9.08 1.26
CA GLU A 25 10.04 -9.29 1.76
C GLU A 25 10.31 -10.75 2.13
N ALA A 26 9.35 -11.41 2.79
CA ALA A 26 9.45 -12.82 3.13
C ALA A 26 9.53 -13.72 1.88
N ILE A 27 8.75 -13.41 0.84
CA ILE A 27 8.82 -14.13 -0.44
C ILE A 27 10.20 -13.94 -1.09
N ILE A 28 10.72 -12.71 -1.13
CA ILE A 28 12.05 -12.43 -1.72
C ILE A 28 13.14 -13.20 -0.97
N ALA A 29 13.12 -13.19 0.36
CA ALA A 29 14.07 -13.96 1.17
C ALA A 29 14.01 -15.47 0.87
N GLN A 30 12.83 -16.03 0.65
CA GLN A 30 12.67 -17.44 0.25
C GLN A 30 13.25 -17.71 -1.14
N ILE A 31 13.04 -16.82 -2.10
CA ILE A 31 13.60 -16.97 -3.46
C ILE A 31 15.12 -16.85 -3.42
N GLU A 32 15.66 -15.89 -2.67
CA GLU A 32 17.10 -15.64 -2.53
C GLU A 32 17.83 -16.75 -1.76
N SER A 33 17.12 -17.53 -0.93
CA SER A 33 17.69 -18.71 -0.27
C SER A 33 18.22 -19.75 -1.25
N GLY A 34 17.62 -19.82 -2.45
CA GLY A 34 17.96 -20.83 -3.46
C GLY A 34 17.49 -22.25 -3.11
N GLU A 35 16.68 -22.43 -2.06
CA GLU A 35 16.18 -23.73 -1.60
C GLU A 35 14.89 -24.19 -2.28
N LEU A 36 14.25 -23.32 -3.07
CA LEU A 36 12.98 -23.59 -3.73
C LEU A 36 13.19 -24.27 -5.09
N GLU A 37 12.31 -25.22 -5.41
CA GLU A 37 12.22 -25.75 -6.77
C GLU A 37 11.76 -24.66 -7.75
N LEU A 38 12.16 -24.77 -9.02
CA LEU A 38 11.85 -23.75 -10.02
C LEU A 38 10.34 -23.45 -10.13
N ALA A 39 9.50 -24.48 -10.03
CA ALA A 39 8.04 -24.32 -10.06
C ALA A 39 7.53 -23.50 -8.86
N GLU A 40 8.12 -23.69 -7.68
CA GLU A 40 7.79 -22.94 -6.47
C GLU A 40 8.27 -21.49 -6.57
N VAL A 41 9.45 -21.25 -7.16
CA VAL A 41 9.93 -19.88 -7.42
C VAL A 41 8.91 -19.11 -8.26
N PHE A 42 8.37 -19.69 -9.32
CA PHE A 42 7.35 -19.03 -10.14
C PHE A 42 6.05 -18.74 -9.39
N ASP A 43 5.58 -19.66 -8.55
CA ASP A 43 4.39 -19.44 -7.73
C ASP A 43 4.61 -18.28 -6.73
N ARG A 44 5.71 -18.33 -5.97
CA ARG A 44 6.09 -17.30 -5.00
C ARG A 44 6.25 -15.94 -5.65
N PHE A 45 6.95 -15.88 -6.78
CA PHE A 45 7.13 -14.65 -7.54
C PHE A 45 5.78 -14.09 -8.03
N SER A 46 4.88 -14.94 -8.51
CA SER A 46 3.53 -14.52 -8.93
C SER A 46 2.69 -13.96 -7.77
N HIS A 47 2.87 -14.48 -6.55
CA HIS A 47 2.26 -13.90 -5.35
C HIS A 47 2.87 -12.53 -5.00
N ALA A 48 4.19 -12.40 -5.04
CA ALA A 48 4.87 -11.12 -4.79
C ALA A 48 4.43 -10.03 -5.78
N ILE A 49 4.27 -10.35 -7.08
CA ILE A 49 3.77 -9.39 -8.07
C ILE A 49 2.36 -8.90 -7.72
N ARG A 50 1.46 -9.79 -7.31
CA ARG A 50 0.10 -9.42 -6.89
C ARG A 50 0.13 -8.48 -5.69
N TYR A 51 0.95 -8.77 -4.69
CA TYR A 51 1.12 -7.91 -3.51
C TYR A 51 1.71 -6.53 -3.87
N LEU A 52 2.72 -6.50 -4.74
CA LEU A 52 3.31 -5.24 -5.21
C LEU A 52 2.30 -4.37 -5.98
N GLN A 53 1.41 -4.98 -6.76
CA GLN A 53 0.33 -4.26 -7.44
C GLN A 53 -0.67 -3.65 -6.44
N GLN A 54 -1.01 -4.37 -5.37
CA GLN A 54 -1.85 -3.84 -4.30
C GLN A 54 -1.19 -2.65 -3.59
N CYS A 55 0.10 -2.79 -3.23
CA CYS A 55 0.88 -1.72 -2.64
C CYS A 55 0.93 -0.48 -3.55
N GLN A 56 1.17 -0.65 -4.84
CA GLN A 56 1.20 0.45 -5.80
C GLN A 56 -0.15 1.15 -5.93
N ALA A 57 -1.25 0.40 -5.99
CA ALA A 57 -2.59 0.96 -6.07
C ALA A 57 -2.90 1.82 -4.84
N PHE A 58 -2.58 1.31 -3.65
CA PHE A 58 -2.75 2.04 -2.39
C PHE A 58 -1.93 3.33 -2.36
N LEU A 59 -0.63 3.27 -2.68
CA LEU A 59 0.23 4.46 -2.71
C LEU A 59 -0.26 5.49 -3.73
N SER A 60 -0.72 5.05 -4.90
CA SER A 60 -1.26 5.96 -5.92
C SER A 60 -2.52 6.67 -5.43
N GLN A 61 -3.42 5.96 -4.76
CA GLN A 61 -4.64 6.52 -4.20
C GLN A 61 -4.34 7.53 -3.08
N HIS A 62 -3.39 7.22 -2.20
CA HIS A 62 -3.00 8.11 -1.11
C HIS A 62 -2.22 9.33 -1.59
N ARG A 63 -1.37 9.20 -2.62
CA ARG A 63 -0.71 10.35 -3.23
C ARG A 63 -1.72 11.35 -3.82
N GLN A 64 -2.72 10.85 -4.54
CA GLN A 64 -3.77 11.71 -5.10
C GLN A 64 -4.54 12.46 -4.00
N GLN A 65 -4.82 11.81 -2.86
CA GLN A 65 -5.47 12.48 -1.72
C GLN A 65 -4.59 13.60 -1.14
N VAL A 66 -3.29 13.37 -1.01
CA VAL A 66 -2.34 14.40 -0.56
C VAL A 66 -2.27 15.56 -1.54
N ASP A 67 -2.23 15.30 -2.84
CA ASP A 67 -2.19 16.35 -3.88
C ASP A 67 -3.43 17.27 -3.78
N VAL A 68 -4.64 16.69 -3.66
CA VAL A 68 -5.89 17.45 -3.50
C VAL A 68 -5.89 18.30 -2.22
N LEU A 69 -5.36 17.77 -1.11
CA LEU A 69 -5.26 18.52 0.14
C LEU A 69 -4.33 19.72 0.00
N ILE A 70 -3.20 19.57 -0.71
CA ILE A 70 -2.26 20.67 -0.98
C ILE A 70 -2.92 21.73 -1.87
N GLU A 71 -3.63 21.32 -2.92
CA GLU A 71 -4.38 22.25 -3.79
C GLU A 71 -5.41 23.05 -2.97
N THR A 72 -6.15 22.38 -2.09
CA THR A 72 -7.17 23.02 -1.25
C THR A 72 -6.59 24.01 -0.23
N LEU A 73 -5.43 23.70 0.37
CA LEU A 73 -4.73 24.60 1.29
C LEU A 73 -4.15 25.84 0.58
N THR A 74 -3.81 25.71 -0.70
CA THR A 74 -3.20 26.79 -1.50
C THR A 74 -4.26 27.73 -2.08
N ASP A 75 -5.51 27.27 -2.21
CA ASP A 75 -6.65 28.05 -2.71
C ASP A 75 -7.36 28.87 -1.61
N GLU A 76 -6.87 28.86 -0.36
CA GLU A 76 -7.34 29.82 0.65
C GLU A 76 -6.97 31.24 0.19
N PRO A 77 -7.94 32.12 -0.11
CA PRO A 77 -7.63 33.48 -0.51
C PRO A 77 -6.90 34.16 0.65
N GLU A 78 -5.70 34.67 0.39
CA GLU A 78 -4.99 35.57 1.30
C GLU A 78 -5.94 36.76 1.60
N PHE A 79 -6.55 36.77 2.79
CA PHE A 79 -7.38 37.86 3.29
C PHE A 79 -6.53 39.08 3.68
#